data_AF-A0A520WPZ2-F1
#
_entry.id   AF-A0A520WPZ2-F1
#
_cell.length_a   1.000
_cell.length_b   1.000
_cell.length_c   1.000
_cell.angle_alpha   90.00
_cell.angle_beta   90.00
_cell.angle_gamma   90.00
#
_symmetry.space_group_name_H-M   'P 1'
#
loop_
_entity.id
_entity.type
_entity.pdbx_description
1 polymer ?
#
loop_
_entity_poly.entity_id
_entity_poly.type
_entity_poly.pdbx_seq_one_letter_code
_entity_poly.pdbx_strand_id
1 'polypeptide(L)' 'VNAGDTVIYSKYGGTEITSDGEDLLILSARDVLAIVS' A
#
# COMPACT_ATOMS: atom_id res chain seq x y z
N VAL A 1 3.38 -8.07 -7.02
CA VAL A 1 3.54 -6.65 -6.66
C VAL A 1 5.01 -6.40 -6.45
N ASN A 2 5.57 -5.49 -7.21
CA ASN A 2 6.97 -5.08 -7.14
C ASN A 2 7.05 -3.62 -6.66
N ALA A 3 8.22 -3.21 -6.19
CA ALA A 3 8.47 -1.82 -5.86
C ALA A 3 8.29 -0.95 -7.12
N GLY A 4 7.50 0.12 -7.00
CA GLY A 4 7.17 1.03 -8.10
C GLY A 4 5.80 0.79 -8.74
N ASP A 5 5.14 -0.35 -8.47
CA ASP A 5 3.79 -0.60 -8.99
C ASP A 5 2.79 0.39 -8.38
N THR A 6 1.98 1.04 -9.21
CA THR A 6 0.81 1.80 -8.75
C THR A 6 -0.37 0.84 -8.62
N VAL A 7 -0.94 0.75 -7.41
CA VAL A 7 -1.93 -0.27 -7.07
C VAL A 7 -3.23 0.32 -6.52
N ILE A 8 -4.31 -0.42 -6.69
CA ILE A 8 -5.58 -0.23 -5.98
C ILE A 8 -5.62 -1.25 -4.84
N TYR A 9 -5.93 -0.82 -3.63
CA TYR A 9 -6.02 -1.67 -2.45
C TYR A 9 -7.30 -1.40 -1.65
N SER A 10 -7.66 -2.32 -0.74
CA SER A 10 -8.83 -2.16 0.13
C SER A 10 -8.58 -1.09 1.21
N LYS A 11 -9.50 -0.13 1.36
CA LYS A 11 -9.31 1.04 2.25
C LYS A 11 -9.31 0.71 3.74
N TYR A 12 -9.97 -0.38 4.14
CA TYR A 12 -10.24 -0.70 5.55
C TYR A 12 -9.27 -1.77 6.06
N GLY A 13 -7.99 -1.42 6.15
CA GLY A 13 -6.93 -2.32 6.61
C GLY A 13 -5.56 -1.65 6.61
N GLY A 14 -4.62 -2.23 7.36
CA GLY A 14 -3.23 -1.78 7.42
C GLY A 14 -2.88 -0.99 8.68
N THR A 15 -1.64 -0.50 8.73
CA THR A 15 -1.09 0.32 9.81
C THR A 15 -0.40 1.52 9.22
N GLU A 16 -0.87 2.71 9.58
CA GLU A 16 -0.23 3.98 9.22
C GLU A 16 1.02 4.18 10.10
N ILE A 17 2.13 4.55 9.47
CA ILE A 17 3.37 4.91 10.14
C ILE A 17 3.97 6.14 9.48
N THR A 18 4.71 6.93 10.24
CA THR A 18 5.59 7.97 9.68
C THR A 18 7.03 7.46 9.74
N SER A 19 7.74 7.51 8.63
CA SER A 19 9.15 7.10 8.52
C SER A 19 9.88 8.02 7.55
N ASP A 20 11.08 8.49 7.93
CA ASP A 20 11.90 9.41 7.12
C ASP A 20 11.17 10.69 6.66
N GLY A 21 10.16 11.13 7.42
CA GLY A 21 9.35 12.31 7.12
C GLY A 21 8.19 12.06 6.14
N GLU A 22 7.95 10.81 5.74
CA GLU A 22 6.86 10.40 4.87
C GLU A 22 5.80 9.61 5.63
N ASP A 23 4.54 9.84 5.29
CA ASP A 23 3.42 9.06 5.80
C ASP A 23 3.21 7.83 4.89
N LEU A 24 3.35 6.65 5.49
CA LEU A 24 3.32 5.36 4.81
C LEU A 24 2.19 4.49 5.36
N LEU A 25 1.73 3.54 4.55
CA LEU A 25 0.75 2.54 4.93
C LEU A 25 1.33 1.13 4.74
N ILE A 26 1.39 0.36 5.83
CA ILE A 26 1.73 -1.08 5.77
C ILE A 26 0.43 -1.85 5.60
N LEU A 27 0.32 -2.67 4.55
CA LEU A 27 -0.82 -3.55 4.31
C LEU A 27 -0.35 -4.94 3.84
N SER A 28 -1.24 -5.94 3.93
CA SER A 28 -0.97 -7.27 3.42
C SER A 28 -1.04 -7.28 1.90
N ALA A 29 -0.23 -8.11 1.24
CA ALA A 29 -0.32 -8.30 -0.21
C ALA A 29 -1.71 -8.80 -0.67
N ARG A 30 -2.48 -9.44 0.22
CA ARG A 30 -3.86 -9.87 -0.06
C ARG A 30 -4.85 -8.73 -0.23
N ASP A 31 -4.50 -7.55 0.28
CA ASP A 31 -5.35 -6.35 0.22
C ASP A 31 -5.17 -5.58 -1.09
N VAL A 32 -4.20 -5.96 -1.94
CA VAL A 32 -4.00 -5.40 -3.27
C VAL A 32 -5.00 -6.02 -4.25
N LEU A 33 -5.87 -5.18 -4.82
CA LEU A 33 -6.97 -5.59 -5.70
C LEU A 33 -6.58 -5.56 -7.19
N ALA A 34 -5.75 -4.60 -7.60
CA ALA A 34 -5.32 -4.43 -8.99
C ALA A 34 -4.03 -3.61 -9.11
N ILE A 35 -3.33 -3.77 -10.24
CA ILE A 35 -2.22 -2.92 -10.70
C ILE A 35 -2.76 -2.02 -11.83
N VAL A 36 -2.44 -0.73 -11.82
CA VAL A 36 -3.02 0.27 -12.73
C VAL A 36 -2.20 0.47 -14.00
N SER A 37 -0.87 0.31 -13.94
CA SER A 37 0.07 0.56 -15.04
C SER A 37 0.97 -0.63 -15.31
#